data_AF-A0A258ZP88-F1
#
_entry.id   AF-A0A258ZP88-F1
#
_cell.length_a   1.000
_cell.length_b   1.000
_cell.length_c   1.000
_cell.angle_alpha   90.00
_cell.angle_beta   90.00
_cell.angle_gamma   90.00
#
_symmetry.space_group_name_H-M   'P 1'
#
loop_
_entity.id
_entity.type
_entity.pdbx_description
1 polymer ?
#
loop_
_entity_poly.entity_id
_entity_poly.type
_entity_poly.pdbx_seq_one_letter_code
_entity_poly.pdbx_strand_id
1 'polypeptide(L)'
;PAAVIGILFVLVLFVTMVYGPIAAALVELFPTRIRYTSMSLPYHIGNGWFGGLLPATAFAMVAATGDIYYGLWYPIVIALMTFVIGLLFVPETKNRNLDDWHSH
;
A
#
# COMPACT_ATOMS: atom_id res chain seq x y z
N PRO A 1 -29.72 3.04 3.99
CA PRO A 1 -28.97 3.92 3.05
C PRO A 1 -27.98 4.88 3.71
N ALA A 2 -28.40 5.76 4.64
CA ALA A 2 -27.51 6.74 5.27
C ALA A 2 -26.34 6.11 6.07
N ALA A 3 -26.59 5.04 6.83
CA ALA A 3 -25.54 4.34 7.58
C ALA A 3 -24.47 3.71 6.67
N VAL A 4 -24.86 3.09 5.56
CA VAL A 4 -23.93 2.51 4.59
C VAL A 4 -23.08 3.60 3.93
N ILE A 5 -23.70 4.72 3.55
CA ILE A 5 -22.98 5.88 2.99
C ILE A 5 -21.98 6.44 4.01
N GLY A 6 -22.37 6.56 5.28
CA GLY A 6 -21.46 7.01 6.34
C GLY A 6 -20.25 6.09 6.53
N ILE A 7 -20.47 4.77 6.52
CA ILE A 7 -19.38 3.80 6.62
C ILE A 7 -18.44 3.90 5.41
N LEU A 8 -18.99 3.93 4.20
CA LEU A 8 -18.19 4.07 2.98
C LEU A 8 -17.41 5.38 2.95
N PHE A 9 -18.00 6.48 3.41
CA PHE A 9 -17.32 7.77 3.52
C PHE A 9 -16.10 7.69 4.44
N VAL A 10 -16.25 7.09 5.63
CA VAL A 10 -15.14 6.89 6.57
C VAL A 10 -14.04 6.01 5.96
N LEU A 11 -14.41 4.92 5.28
CA LEU A 11 -13.45 4.05 4.60
C LEU A 11 -12.67 4.79 3.50
N VAL A 12 -13.37 5.57 2.65
CA VAL A 12 -12.73 6.37 1.60
C VAL A 12 -11.85 7.46 2.20
N LEU A 13 -12.26 8.08 3.30
CA LEU A 13 -11.45 9.07 4.01
C LEU A 13 -10.14 8.46 4.53
N PHE A 14 -10.17 7.25 5.09
CA PHE A 14 -8.93 6.56 5.48
C PHE A 14 -8.05 6.22 4.29
N VAL A 15 -8.63 5.78 3.17
CA VAL A 15 -7.89 5.53 1.93
C VAL A 15 -7.22 6.81 1.43
N THR A 16 -7.93 7.93 1.35
CA THR A 16 -7.34 9.18 0.84
C THR A 16 -6.22 9.73 1.72
N MET A 17 -6.35 9.61 3.05
CA MET A 17 -5.28 9.97 3.99
C MET A 17 -3.98 9.19 3.77
N VAL A 18 -4.07 7.96 3.26
CA VAL A 18 -2.90 7.12 2.97
C VAL A 18 -2.35 7.42 1.56
N TYR A 19 -3.22 7.60 0.57
CA TYR A 19 -2.80 7.83 -0.81
C TYR A 19 -2.08 9.18 -1.03
N GLY A 20 -2.45 10.22 -0.27
CA GLY A 20 -1.81 11.55 -0.36
C GLY A 20 -0.31 11.51 -0.03
N PRO A 21 0.08 11.05 1.18
CA PRO A 21 1.48 10.90 1.57
C PRO A 21 2.27 9.92 0.70
N ILE A 22 1.65 8.82 0.24
CA ILE A 22 2.33 7.84 -0.63
C ILE A 22 2.81 8.50 -1.93
N ALA A 23 1.98 9.35 -2.55
CA ALA A 23 2.37 10.04 -3.77
C ALA A 23 3.57 10.98 -3.56
N ALA A 24 3.61 11.70 -2.43
CA ALA A 24 4.74 12.57 -2.07
C ALA A 24 6.02 11.76 -1.74
N ALA A 25 5.89 10.71 -0.93
CA ALA A 25 7.02 9.86 -0.54
C ALA A 25 7.68 9.19 -1.77
N LEU A 26 6.90 8.70 -2.73
CA LEU A 26 7.42 8.11 -3.96
C LEU A 26 8.13 9.15 -4.85
N VAL A 27 7.68 10.40 -4.84
CA VAL A 27 8.32 11.52 -5.54
C VAL A 27 9.67 11.85 -4.88
N GLU A 28 9.77 11.84 -3.56
CA GLU A 28 11.00 12.12 -2.81
C GLU A 28 12.03 10.98 -2.86
N LEU A 29 11.57 9.73 -2.86
CA LEU A 29 12.44 8.54 -2.85
C LEU A 29 13.13 8.27 -4.20
N PHE A 30 12.52 8.68 -5.32
CA PHE A 30 13.02 8.37 -6.66
C PHE A 30 13.48 9.60 -7.46
N PRO A 31 14.70 9.56 -8.05
CA PRO A 31 15.19 10.60 -8.95
C PRO A 31 14.22 10.82 -10.13
N THR A 32 14.04 12.08 -10.54
CA THR A 32 13.11 12.50 -11.60
C THR A 32 13.25 11.73 -12.91
N ARG A 33 14.47 11.29 -13.27
CA ARG A 33 14.76 10.51 -14.47
C ARG A 33 14.22 9.07 -14.50
N ILE A 34 14.02 8.43 -13.33
CA ILE A 34 13.54 7.03 -13.24
C ILE A 34 12.18 6.91 -12.55
N ARG A 35 11.65 8.02 -12.02
CA ARG A 35 10.43 8.06 -11.21
C ARG A 35 9.26 7.29 -11.83
N TYR A 36 9.00 7.43 -13.13
CA TYR A 36 7.85 6.78 -13.78
C TYR A 36 7.97 5.24 -13.82
N THR A 37 9.16 4.73 -14.14
CA THR A 37 9.46 3.28 -14.14
C THR A 37 9.55 2.73 -12.71
N SER A 38 10.13 3.51 -11.79
CA SER A 38 10.25 3.12 -10.39
C SER A 38 8.93 3.16 -9.63
N MET A 39 7.95 4.00 -10.01
CA MET A 39 6.61 4.03 -9.42
C MET A 39 5.75 2.84 -9.87
N SER A 40 5.89 2.39 -11.12
CA SER A 40 5.07 1.30 -11.64
C SER A 40 5.44 -0.05 -11.02
N LEU A 41 6.70 -0.26 -10.64
CA LEU A 41 7.16 -1.53 -10.08
C LEU A 41 6.49 -1.86 -8.72
N PRO A 42 6.49 -0.99 -7.69
CA PRO A 42 5.71 -1.19 -6.47
C PRO A 42 4.22 -1.33 -6.75
N TYR A 43 3.68 -0.55 -7.69
CA TYR A 43 2.24 -0.56 -7.99
C TYR A 43 1.80 -1.88 -8.64
N HIS A 44 2.57 -2.40 -9.59
CA HIS A 44 2.26 -3.67 -10.28
C HIS A 44 2.53 -4.88 -9.40
N ILE A 45 3.62 -4.88 -8.62
CA ILE A 45 3.90 -5.99 -7.69
C ILE A 45 2.87 -5.96 -6.55
N GLY A 46 2.62 -4.79 -5.97
CA GLY A 46 1.63 -4.56 -4.92
C GLY A 46 0.23 -5.02 -5.33
N ASN A 47 -0.31 -4.41 -6.38
CA ASN A 47 -1.67 -4.71 -6.83
C ASN A 47 -1.78 -6.07 -7.52
N GLY A 48 -0.76 -6.50 -8.26
CA GLY A 48 -0.79 -7.77 -8.99
C GLY A 48 -0.67 -8.97 -8.07
N TRP A 49 0.37 -9.00 -7.23
CA TRP A 49 0.65 -10.17 -6.40
C TRP A 49 -0.19 -10.17 -5.13
N PHE A 50 -0.15 -9.09 -4.33
CA PHE A 50 -0.86 -9.08 -3.06
C PHE A 50 -2.35 -8.78 -3.23
N GLY A 51 -2.68 -7.79 -4.06
CA GLY A 51 -4.08 -7.42 -4.36
C GLY A 51 -4.81 -8.46 -5.21
N GLY A 52 -4.18 -8.94 -6.29
CA GLY A 52 -4.80 -9.87 -7.23
C GLY A 52 -5.04 -11.27 -6.65
N LEU A 53 -4.17 -11.74 -5.74
CA LEU A 53 -4.35 -13.03 -5.06
C LEU A 53 -5.30 -12.96 -3.87
N LEU A 54 -5.67 -11.76 -3.39
CA LEU A 54 -6.55 -11.58 -2.24
C LEU A 54 -7.90 -12.29 -2.42
N PRO A 55 -8.65 -12.11 -3.52
CA PRO A 55 -9.99 -12.70 -3.63
C PRO A 55 -9.93 -14.23 -3.68
N ALA A 56 -8.98 -14.80 -4.43
CA ALA A 56 -8.80 -16.24 -4.54
C ALA A 56 -8.37 -16.86 -3.20
N THR A 57 -7.41 -16.24 -2.51
CA THR A 57 -6.89 -16.76 -1.24
C THR A 57 -7.92 -16.59 -0.12
N ALA A 58 -8.56 -15.43 0.00
CA ALA A 58 -9.61 -15.19 0.98
C ALA A 58 -10.79 -16.14 0.79
N PHE A 59 -11.20 -16.38 -0.45
CA PHE A 59 -12.25 -17.37 -0.75
C PHE A 59 -11.83 -18.78 -0.35
N ALA A 60 -10.62 -19.22 -0.71
CA ALA A 60 -10.10 -20.53 -0.33
C ALA A 60 -10.02 -20.71 1.19
N MET A 61 -9.60 -19.66 1.91
CA MET A 61 -9.54 -19.63 3.37
C MET A 61 -10.91 -19.78 4.03
N VAL A 62 -11.92 -19.05 3.52
CA VAL A 62 -13.31 -19.18 3.98
C VAL A 62 -13.86 -20.57 3.67
N ALA A 63 -13.61 -21.09 2.46
CA ALA A 63 -14.08 -22.41 2.05
C ALA A 63 -13.48 -23.54 2.90
N ALA A 64 -12.20 -23.40 3.30
CA ALA A 64 -11.52 -24.39 4.13
C ALA A 64 -11.94 -24.36 5.61
N THR A 65 -12.30 -23.19 6.13
CA THR A 65 -12.64 -23.01 7.56
C THR A 65 -14.14 -23.02 7.84
N GLY A 66 -14.97 -22.72 6.83
CA GLY A 66 -16.40 -22.50 6.98
C GLY A 66 -16.77 -21.14 7.61
N ASP A 67 -15.78 -20.35 8.03
CA ASP A 67 -15.99 -19.03 8.63
C ASP A 67 -15.78 -17.92 7.58
N ILE A 68 -16.83 -17.16 7.31
CA ILE A 68 -16.84 -16.04 6.36
C ILE A 68 -15.87 -14.93 6.75
N TYR A 69 -15.52 -14.80 8.02
CA TYR A 69 -14.60 -13.78 8.52
C TYR A 69 -13.14 -14.21 8.39
N TYR A 70 -12.86 -15.50 8.19
CA TYR A 70 -11.49 -16.00 8.16
C TYR A 70 -10.67 -15.42 6.98
N GLY A 71 -11.33 -15.08 5.87
CA GLY A 71 -10.70 -14.41 4.74
C GLY A 71 -10.12 -13.03 5.08
N LEU A 72 -10.58 -12.37 6.16
CA LEU A 72 -10.05 -11.08 6.63
C LEU A 72 -8.61 -11.18 7.12
N TRP A 73 -8.13 -12.37 7.50
CA TRP A 73 -6.75 -12.57 7.94
C TRP A 73 -5.74 -12.29 6.83
N TYR A 74 -6.08 -12.52 5.56
CA TYR A 74 -5.18 -12.23 4.45
C TYR A 74 -4.75 -10.75 4.41
N PRO A 75 -5.66 -9.76 4.27
CA PRO A 75 -5.25 -8.36 4.26
C PRO A 75 -4.63 -7.90 5.59
N ILE A 76 -5.05 -8.45 6.74
CA ILE A 76 -4.48 -8.11 8.05
C ILE A 76 -3.00 -8.50 8.11
N VAL A 77 -2.66 -9.73 7.71
CA VAL A 77 -1.28 -10.23 7.73
C VAL A 77 -0.40 -9.45 6.75
N ILE A 78 -0.89 -9.21 5.53
CA ILE A 78 -0.16 -8.39 4.54
C ILE A 78 0.07 -6.95 5.06
N ALA A 79 -0.94 -6.33 5.68
CA ALA A 79 -0.82 -4.98 6.22
C ALA A 79 0.19 -4.92 7.38
N LEU A 80 0.16 -5.87 8.31
CA LEU A 80 1.13 -5.96 9.41
C LEU A 80 2.55 -6.17 8.91
N MET A 81 2.75 -7.07 7.94
CA MET A 81 4.06 -7.26 7.31
C MET A 81 4.54 -5.97 6.64
N THR A 82 3.66 -5.28 5.91
CA THR A 82 3.99 -4.00 5.26
C THR A 82 4.37 -2.94 6.29
N PHE A 83 3.67 -2.87 7.42
CA PHE A 83 3.98 -1.95 8.51
C PHE A 83 5.36 -2.25 9.13
N VAL A 84 5.65 -3.52 9.45
CA VAL A 84 6.94 -3.92 10.02
C VAL A 84 8.09 -3.67 9.06
N ILE A 85 7.94 -4.05 7.79
CA ILE A 85 8.95 -3.79 6.76
C ILE A 85 9.13 -2.29 6.55
N GLY A 86 8.03 -1.53 6.49
CA GLY A 86 8.05 -0.08 6.39
C GLY A 86 8.84 0.56 7.52
N LEU A 87 8.53 0.16 8.75
CA LEU A 87 9.18 0.69 9.95
C LEU A 87 10.67 0.37 10.04
N LEU A 88 11.11 -0.77 9.51
CA LEU A 88 12.51 -1.20 9.58
C LEU A 88 13.35 -0.74 8.39
N PHE A 89 12.77 -0.70 7.18
CA PHE A 89 13.52 -0.54 5.93
C PHE A 89 13.23 0.74 5.18
N VAL A 90 12.14 1.46 5.46
CA VAL A 90 11.88 2.75 4.81
C VAL A 90 12.77 3.80 5.49
N PRO A 91 13.78 4.34 4.79
CA PRO A 91 14.63 5.36 5.36
C PRO A 91 13.86 6.67 5.51
N GLU A 92 14.07 7.37 6.62
CA GLU A 92 13.52 8.71 6.87
C GLU A 92 13.98 9.68 5.78
N THR A 93 13.06 10.16 4.93
CA THR A 93 13.36 11.03 3.78
C THR A 93 13.52 12.50 4.11
N LYS A 94 13.21 12.93 5.35
CA LYS A 94 13.20 14.34 5.77
C LYS A 94 14.50 15.13 5.49
N ASN A 95 15.66 14.47 5.34
CA ASN A 95 16.96 15.13 5.13
C ASN A 95 17.66 14.78 3.80
N ARG A 96 17.00 14.17 2.82
CA ARG A 96 17.63 13.94 1.50
C ARG A 96 17.47 15.15 0.60
N ASN A 97 18.56 15.91 0.41
CA ASN A 97 18.65 16.97 -0.60
C ASN A 97 18.38 16.37 -1.99
N LEU A 98 17.32 16.85 -2.65
CA LEU A 98 16.98 16.49 -4.03
C LEU A 98 17.87 17.20 -5.06
N ASP A 99 18.70 18.15 -4.62
CA ASP A 99 19.46 19.07 -5.49
C ASP A 99 20.93 18.69 -5.71
N ASP A 100 21.47 17.67 -5.03
CA ASP A 100 22.90 17.29 -5.14
C ASP A 100 23.21 16.37 -6.33
N TRP A 101 22.32 16.28 -7.32
CA TRP A 101 22.54 15.52 -8.57
C TRP A 101 23.39 16.26 -9.61
N HIS A 102 24.04 17.37 -9.24
CA HIS A 102 24.81 18.24 -10.15
C HIS A 102 26.29 18.39 -9.78
N SER A 103 26.87 17.44 -9.03
CA SER A 103 28.25 17.55 -8.58
C SER A 103 29.21 16.43 -9.03
N HIS A 104 28.83 15.50 -9.92
CA HIS A 104 29.77 14.62 -10.65
C HIS A 104 29.29 14.23 -12.05
#